data_AF-A0A0H3MAL4-F1
#
_entry.id   AF-A0A0H3MAL4-F1
#
_cell.length_a   1.000
_cell.length_b   1.000
_cell.length_c   1.000
_cell.angle_alpha   90.00
_cell.angle_beta   90.00
_cell.angle_gamma   90.00
#
_symmetry.space_group_name_H-M   'P 1'
#
loop_
_entity.id
_entity.type
_entity.pdbx_description
1 polymer ?
#
loop_
_entity_poly.entity_id
_entity_poly.type
_entity_poly.pdbx_seq_one_letter_code
_entity_poly.pdbx_strand_id
1 'polypeptide(L)'
;MEIRYFLARPLLEEEVCRLANNRKNFLFDAEKYLIPICYKQTIYLAKPLSRFPMTQEVWELHVQHVISLLKQQFGILTDHAPILLACEARQVVLLESLDSFVNIS
;
A
#
# COMPACT_ATOMS: atom_id res chain seq x y z
N MET A 1 -2.43 -10.25 -20.59
CA MET A 1 -2.11 -9.17 -19.63
C MET A 1 -2.11 -9.77 -18.25
N GLU A 2 -1.00 -9.63 -17.51
CA GLU A 2 -0.91 -10.13 -16.14
C GLU A 2 -1.51 -9.09 -15.18
N ILE A 3 -2.45 -9.52 -14.35
CA ILE A 3 -3.07 -8.68 -13.32
C ILE A 3 -2.46 -9.05 -11.97
N ARG A 4 -2.04 -8.03 -11.21
CA ARG A 4 -1.61 -8.16 -9.82
C ARG A 4 -2.69 -7.60 -8.90
N TYR A 5 -2.94 -8.32 -7.81
CA TYR A 5 -3.94 -7.94 -6.83
C TYR A 5 -3.24 -7.47 -5.55
N PHE A 6 -3.80 -6.42 -4.95
CA PHE A 6 -3.29 -5.84 -3.73
C PHE A 6 -4.44 -5.57 -2.77
N LEU A 7 -4.17 -5.70 -1.47
CA LEU A 7 -4.92 -4.94 -0.49
C LEU A 7 -4.20 -3.59 -0.33
N ALA A 8 -4.85 -2.52 -0.73
CA ALA A 8 -4.19 -1.23 -0.88
C ALA A 8 -4.97 -0.10 -0.21
N ARG A 9 -4.27 0.86 0.37
CA ARG A 9 -4.85 2.09 0.90
C ARG A 9 -4.32 3.27 0.08
N PRO A 10 -5.18 4.03 -0.64
CA PRO A 10 -4.73 5.23 -1.34
C PRO A 10 -4.20 6.25 -0.34
N LEU A 11 -3.15 6.99 -0.70
CA LEU A 11 -2.57 8.07 0.09
C LEU A 11 -2.98 9.43 -0.45
N LEU A 12 -3.37 10.35 0.44
CA LEU A 12 -3.48 11.77 0.14
C LEU A 12 -2.07 12.39 0.08
N GLU A 13 -1.94 13.51 -0.62
CA GLU A 13 -0.65 14.19 -0.81
C GLU A 13 0.05 14.52 0.52
N GLU A 14 -0.70 15.03 1.51
CA GLU A 14 -0.16 15.30 2.85
C GLU A 14 0.41 14.04 3.53
N GLU A 15 -0.24 12.90 3.34
CA GLU A 15 0.17 11.63 3.92
C GLU A 15 1.40 11.07 3.21
N VAL A 16 1.50 11.26 1.89
CA VAL A 16 2.71 10.95 1.11
C VAL A 16 3.89 11.78 1.62
N CYS A 17 3.70 13.09 1.81
CA CYS A 17 4.73 13.98 2.36
C CYS A 17 5.17 13.55 3.75
N ARG A 18 4.22 13.21 4.63
CA ARG A 18 4.52 12.72 5.99
C ARG A 18 5.27 11.38 5.98
N LEU A 19 4.88 10.48 5.09
CA LEU A 19 5.53 9.18 4.88
C LEU A 19 6.98 9.37 4.41
N ALA A 20 7.20 10.24 3.43
CA ALA A 20 8.53 10.56 2.90
C ALA A 20 9.44 11.18 3.98
N ASN A 21 8.93 12.20 4.70
CA ASN A 21 9.69 12.90 5.73
C ASN A 21 10.05 12.02 6.93
N ASN A 22 9.25 10.99 7.24
CA ASN A 22 9.48 10.08 8.36
C ASN A 22 9.88 8.67 7.95
N ARG A 23 10.34 8.47 6.70
CA ARG A 23 10.60 7.14 6.12
C ARG A 23 11.46 6.21 6.97
N LYS A 24 12.42 6.74 7.72
CA LYS A 24 13.34 5.95 8.57
C LYS A 24 12.62 5.27 9.73
N ASN A 25 11.42 5.73 10.07
CA ASN A 25 10.59 5.20 11.13
C ASN A 25 9.60 4.13 10.61
N PHE A 26 9.54 3.91 9.30
CA PHE A 26 8.65 2.94 8.67
C PHE A 26 9.45 1.79 8.06
N LEU A 27 8.87 0.59 8.08
CA LEU A 27 9.42 -0.59 7.44
C LEU A 27 8.59 -0.93 6.21
N PHE A 28 9.28 -1.05 5.07
CA PHE A 28 8.67 -1.43 3.80
C PHE A 28 9.26 -2.77 3.36
N ASP A 29 8.40 -3.78 3.25
CA ASP A 29 8.78 -5.14 2.86
C ASP A 29 7.54 -5.82 2.29
N ALA A 30 7.59 -6.26 1.04
CA ALA A 30 6.42 -6.84 0.36
C ALA A 30 5.92 -8.13 1.04
N GLU A 31 6.80 -8.88 1.70
CA GLU A 31 6.50 -10.14 2.40
C GLU A 31 5.97 -9.89 3.81
N LYS A 32 6.55 -8.92 4.53
CA LYS A 32 6.25 -8.70 5.97
C LYS A 32 5.39 -7.47 6.26
N TYR A 33 5.53 -6.41 5.47
CA TYR A 33 4.89 -5.13 5.70
C TYR A 33 4.11 -4.65 4.48
N LEU A 34 3.75 -3.36 4.47
CA LEU A 34 3.17 -2.68 3.33
C LEU A 34 4.28 -2.04 2.52
N ILE A 35 4.06 -1.90 1.22
CA ILE A 35 4.99 -1.23 0.31
C ILE A 35 4.28 -0.09 -0.42
N PRO A 36 4.97 1.03 -0.67
CA PRO A 36 4.42 2.10 -1.50
C PRO A 36 4.44 1.69 -2.97
N ILE A 37 3.31 1.86 -3.65
CA ILE A 37 3.17 1.66 -5.10
C ILE A 37 2.49 2.87 -5.73
N CYS A 38 2.82 3.15 -6.99
CA CYS A 38 2.07 4.10 -7.83
C CYS A 38 1.27 3.31 -8.86
N TYR A 39 -0.01 3.61 -8.97
CA TYR A 39 -0.87 3.11 -10.03
C TYR A 39 -1.83 4.20 -10.47
N LYS A 40 -1.87 4.48 -11.78
CA LYS A 40 -2.71 5.54 -12.38
C LYS A 40 -2.64 6.86 -11.61
N GLN A 41 -1.42 7.34 -11.34
CA GLN A 41 -1.13 8.61 -10.65
C GLN A 41 -1.59 8.66 -9.18
N THR A 42 -2.10 7.57 -8.61
CA THR A 42 -2.43 7.47 -7.19
C THR A 42 -1.36 6.65 -6.49
N ILE A 43 -0.90 7.13 -5.34
CA ILE A 43 0.04 6.42 -4.48
C ILE A 43 -0.75 5.59 -3.48
N TYR A 44 -0.32 4.35 -3.25
CA TYR A 44 -0.95 3.45 -2.30
C TYR A 44 0.09 2.85 -1.35
N LEU A 45 -0.29 2.61 -0.10
CA LEU A 45 0.33 1.58 0.72
C LEU A 45 -0.35 0.26 0.43
N ALA A 46 0.39 -0.70 -0.10
CA ALA A 46 -0.18 -1.93 -0.64
C ALA A 46 0.47 -3.18 -0.05
N LYS A 47 -0.35 -4.20 0.18
CA LYS A 47 0.07 -5.58 0.43
C LYS A 47 -0.23 -6.41 -0.82
N PRO A 48 0.79 -6.97 -1.50
CA PRO A 48 0.55 -7.89 -2.60
C PRO A 48 -0.24 -9.10 -2.13
N LEU A 49 -1.22 -9.53 -2.92
CA LEU A 49 -1.95 -10.77 -2.71
C LEU A 49 -1.36 -11.84 -3.62
N SER A 50 -0.77 -12.88 -3.04
CA SER A 50 -0.20 -14.01 -3.79
C SER A 50 -1.25 -14.87 -4.48
N ARG A 51 -2.51 -14.80 -4.04
CA ARG A 51 -3.64 -15.54 -4.60
C ARG A 51 -4.92 -14.72 -4.47
N PHE A 52 -5.69 -14.62 -5.55
CA PHE A 52 -7.03 -14.06 -5.58
C PHE A 52 -7.81 -14.65 -6.79
N PRO A 53 -9.11 -14.98 -6.69
CA PRO A 53 -9.97 -14.87 -5.50
C PRO A 53 -9.61 -15.89 -4.40
N MET A 54 -10.14 -15.65 -3.20
CA MET A 54 -9.99 -16.49 -2.00
C MET A 54 -11.32 -16.62 -1.27
N THR A 55 -11.41 -17.50 -0.26
CA THR A 55 -12.62 -17.61 0.56
C THR A 55 -12.83 -16.36 1.41
N GLN A 56 -14.05 -16.14 1.88
CA GLN A 56 -14.38 -14.99 2.70
C GLN A 56 -13.57 -14.96 4.01
N GLU A 57 -13.38 -16.10 4.66
CA GLU A 57 -12.65 -16.20 5.92
C GLU A 57 -11.18 -15.81 5.74
N VAL A 58 -10.55 -16.29 4.65
CA VAL A 58 -9.16 -15.94 4.32
C VAL A 58 -9.07 -14.46 3.97
N TRP A 59 -10.02 -13.92 3.23
CA TRP A 59 -10.09 -12.50 2.90
C TRP A 59 -10.16 -11.61 4.14
N GLU A 60 -11.06 -11.92 5.07
CA GLU A 60 -11.22 -11.17 6.32
C GLU A 60 -9.94 -11.18 7.15
N LEU A 61 -9.23 -12.31 7.23
CA LEU A 61 -7.93 -12.40 7.89
C LEU A 61 -6.88 -11.47 7.24
N HIS A 62 -6.81 -11.45 5.90
CA HIS A 62 -5.93 -10.54 5.18
C HIS A 62 -6.26 -9.07 5.43
N VAL A 63 -7.55 -8.71 5.44
CA VAL A 63 -8.01 -7.35 5.74
C VAL A 63 -7.62 -6.93 7.16
N GLN A 64 -7.91 -7.77 8.15
CA GLN A 64 -7.54 -7.49 9.55
C GLN A 64 -6.03 -7.36 9.74
N HIS A 65 -5.25 -8.22 9.08
CA HIS A 65 -3.79 -8.13 9.10
C HIS A 65 -3.30 -6.78 8.57
N VAL A 66 -3.80 -6.35 7.41
CA VAL A 66 -3.39 -5.08 6.81
C VAL A 66 -3.83 -3.88 7.66
N ILE A 67 -5.03 -3.91 8.23
CA ILE A 67 -5.49 -2.88 9.17
C ILE A 67 -4.56 -2.81 10.39
N SER A 68 -4.17 -3.96 10.94
CA SER A 68 -3.22 -4.02 12.07
C SER A 68 -1.87 -3.42 11.69
N LEU A 69 -1.32 -3.77 10.52
CA LEU A 69 -0.08 -3.19 10.02
C LEU A 69 -0.19 -1.66 9.83
N LEU A 70 -1.28 -1.18 9.24
CA LEU A 70 -1.56 0.25 9.08
C LEU A 70 -1.55 0.97 10.42
N LYS A 71 -2.20 0.40 11.44
CA LYS A 71 -2.23 0.97 12.80
C LYS A 71 -0.87 0.95 13.49
N GLN A 72 -0.14 -0.15 13.40
CA GLN A 72 1.13 -0.33 14.09
C GLN A 72 2.26 0.51 13.47
N GLN A 73 2.38 0.49 12.14
CA GLN A 73 3.45 1.17 11.42
C GLN A 73 3.11 2.64 11.16
N PHE A 74 1.85 2.91 10.83
CA PHE A 74 1.44 4.20 10.27
C PHE A 74 0.30 4.82 11.06
N GLY A 75 0.22 4.63 12.39
CA GLY A 75 -0.92 4.90 13.28
C GLY A 75 -1.64 6.26 13.21
N ILE A 76 -1.25 7.14 12.29
CA ILE A 76 -1.83 8.43 11.96
C ILE A 76 -2.52 8.43 10.55
N LEU A 77 -2.55 7.30 9.86
CA LEU A 77 -3.10 7.08 8.50
C LEU A 77 -4.41 6.26 8.54
N THR A 78 -5.11 6.23 9.68
CA THR A 78 -6.06 5.16 10.02
C THR A 78 -7.52 5.37 9.62
N ASP A 79 -7.89 6.49 9.00
CA ASP A 79 -9.31 6.80 8.79
C ASP A 79 -9.93 6.10 7.57
N HIS A 80 -9.12 5.42 6.75
CA HIS A 80 -9.59 4.76 5.54
C HIS A 80 -9.29 3.26 5.52
N ALA A 81 -10.35 2.47 5.32
CA ALA A 81 -10.24 1.04 5.13
C ALA A 81 -9.47 0.71 3.84
N PRO A 82 -8.67 -0.37 3.82
CA PRO A 82 -8.01 -0.82 2.60
C PRO A 82 -9.03 -1.33 1.59
N ILE A 83 -8.73 -1.13 0.31
CA ILE A 83 -9.52 -1.59 -0.83
C ILE A 83 -8.82 -2.75 -1.54
N LEU A 84 -9.59 -3.58 -2.25
CA LEU A 84 -9.04 -4.48 -3.24
C LEU A 84 -8.64 -3.67 -4.47
N LEU A 85 -7.36 -3.72 -4.83
CA LEU A 85 -6.83 -3.07 -6.02
C LEU A 85 -6.34 -4.13 -7.01
N ALA A 86 -6.92 -4.14 -8.21
CA ALA A 86 -6.49 -4.96 -9.33
C ALA A 86 -5.77 -4.09 -10.36
N CYS A 87 -4.48 -4.35 -10.55
CA CYS A 87 -3.62 -3.55 -11.42
C CYS A 87 -3.06 -4.37 -12.58
N GLU A 88 -2.92 -3.75 -13.74
CA GLU A 88 -2.03 -4.28 -14.77
C GLU A 88 -0.59 -4.26 -14.27
N ALA A 89 0.10 -5.41 -14.25
CA ALA A 89 1.44 -5.53 -13.67
C ALA A 89 2.44 -4.51 -14.25
N ARG A 90 2.35 -4.22 -15.55
CA ARG A 90 3.20 -3.25 -16.26
C ARG A 90 3.00 -1.78 -15.87
N GLN A 91 1.88 -1.45 -15.22
CA GLN A 91 1.54 -0.07 -14.83
C GLN A 91 1.84 0.20 -13.35
N VAL A 92 2.14 -0.84 -12.57
CA VAL A 92 2.47 -0.69 -11.15
C VAL A 92 3.94 -0.33 -11.05
N VAL A 93 4.21 0.83 -10.48
CA VAL A 93 5.58 1.26 -10.16
C VAL A 93 5.80 1.02 -8.67
N LEU A 94 6.80 0.21 -8.34
CA LEU A 94 7.26 0.07 -6.96
C LEU A 94 8.08 1.32 -6.60
N LEU A 95 7.73 1.93 -5.49
CA LEU A 95 8.27 3.22 -5.09
C LEU A 95 9.33 3.02 -4.01
N GLU A 96 10.49 2.48 -4.38
CA GLU A 96 11.56 2.18 -3.42
C GLU A 96 12.14 3.45 -2.77
N SER A 97 11.96 4.62 -3.39
CA SER A 97 12.33 5.93 -2.83
C SER A 97 11.12 6.85 -2.71
N LEU A 98 10.69 7.13 -1.48
CA LEU A 98 9.62 8.12 -1.24
C LEU A 98 10.04 9.57 -1.51
N ASP A 99 11.34 9.85 -1.52
CA ASP A 99 11.90 11.20 -1.76
C ASP A 99 11.61 11.73 -3.17
N SER A 100 11.48 10.83 -4.15
CA SER A 100 11.12 11.20 -5.50
C SER A 100 9.67 11.68 -5.62
N PHE A 101 8.80 11.53 -4.62
CA PHE A 101 7.41 12.04 -4.68
C PHE A 101 7.28 13.50 -4.26
N VAL A 102 8.10 13.94 -3.29
CA VAL A 102 8.01 15.30 -2.74
C VAL A 102 8.48 16.36 -3.75
N ASN A 103 9.26 15.96 -4.77
CA ASN A 103 9.79 16.85 -5.79
C ASN A 103 8.98 16.85 -7.12
N ILE A 104 7.81 16.21 -7.17
CA ILE A 104 6.92 16.19 -8.35
C ILE A 104 5.67 17.09 -8.13
N SER A 105 5.68 17.92 -7.09
CA SER A 105 4.69 18.98 -6.87
C SER A 105 5.10 20.28 -7.55
#